data_AF-A0A074YER8-F1
#
_entry.id   AF-A0A074YER8-F1
#
_cell.length_a   1.000
_cell.length_b   1.000
_cell.length_c   1.000
_cell.angle_alpha   90.00
_cell.angle_beta   90.00
_cell.angle_gamma   90.00
#
_symmetry.space_group_name_H-M   'P 1'
#
loop_
_entity.id
_entity.type
_entity.pdbx_description
1 polymer ?
#
loop_
_entity_poly.entity_id
_entity_poly.type
_entity_poly.pdbx_seq_one_letter_code
_entity_poly.pdbx_strand_id
1 'polypeptide(L)'
;MHQYLEDFGLGYDRNDRSTWNSMYLPEINNKGMCLDYAVTHEDFVWEIRSEPGVLSVFETWLNTQDLIVSFDAVNFGLAGRKDLPPNKPWPHQDQDPTKNGFRCLQGLVNLLPNGPDDGGLIVCEGAHLLSERFHKEMKWETEEGKNIPAWNPEWYGFTQEGMKWLEKEGCTWTKVCAEPGDLLLWDSRTPHYNLSSTTDQSRFCVYTCYMPVTEASEEELQRKKVAFEGWFGTTHWPNCKVMGRNKATRDGQPDPHNRTEPVKKPQLSERVYKLTGIPYIKASA
;
A
#
# COMPACT_ATOMS: atom_id res chain seq x y z
N MET A 1 2.85 13.41 -9.86
CA MET A 1 2.13 12.37 -10.63
C MET A 1 2.44 12.43 -12.12
N HIS A 2 1.87 13.38 -12.88
CA HIS A 2 1.89 13.35 -14.35
C HIS A 2 3.30 13.34 -14.97
N GLN A 3 4.23 14.19 -14.50
CA GLN A 3 5.59 14.24 -15.03
C GLN A 3 6.29 12.87 -14.96
N TYR A 4 6.18 12.19 -13.81
CA TYR A 4 6.75 10.85 -13.62
C TYR A 4 6.22 9.83 -14.65
N LEU A 5 4.93 9.91 -14.99
CA LEU A 5 4.29 9.03 -15.98
C LEU A 5 4.72 9.37 -17.41
N GLU A 6 4.84 10.66 -17.74
CA GLU A 6 5.31 11.13 -19.06
C GLU A 6 6.77 10.75 -19.30
N ASP A 7 7.61 10.80 -18.27
CA ASP A 7 9.04 10.46 -18.32
C ASP A 7 9.32 8.98 -18.61
N PHE A 8 8.30 8.12 -18.66
CA PHE A 8 8.44 6.76 -19.22
C PHE A 8 8.68 6.76 -20.74
N GLY A 9 8.33 7.84 -21.44
CA GLY A 9 8.50 7.94 -22.89
C GLY A 9 7.59 7.00 -23.69
N LEU A 10 6.50 6.53 -23.08
CA LEU A 10 5.54 5.60 -23.68
C LEU A 10 4.44 6.32 -24.49
N GLY A 11 4.45 7.66 -24.50
CA GLY A 11 3.47 8.48 -25.22
C GLY A 11 2.25 8.91 -24.41
N TYR A 12 2.27 8.73 -23.09
CA TYR A 12 1.27 9.33 -22.21
C TYR A 12 1.33 10.86 -22.28
N ASP A 13 0.16 11.50 -22.43
CA ASP A 13 0.00 12.96 -22.38
C ASP A 13 -1.12 13.30 -21.38
N ARG A 14 -0.78 14.09 -20.36
CA ARG A 14 -1.74 14.53 -19.34
C ARG A 14 -2.92 15.33 -19.91
N ASN A 15 -2.78 15.92 -21.09
CA ASN A 15 -3.80 16.73 -21.75
C ASN A 15 -4.61 15.97 -22.81
N ASP A 16 -4.21 14.75 -23.16
CA ASP A 16 -4.94 13.89 -24.11
C ASP A 16 -5.43 12.61 -23.45
N ARG A 17 -6.74 12.57 -23.12
CA ARG A 17 -7.40 11.41 -22.50
C ARG A 17 -7.36 10.16 -23.38
N SER A 18 -7.13 10.27 -24.69
CA SER A 18 -6.99 9.09 -25.56
C SER A 18 -5.73 8.28 -25.22
N THR A 19 -4.72 8.92 -24.63
CA THR A 19 -3.47 8.28 -24.18
C THR A 19 -3.57 7.67 -22.77
N TRP A 20 -4.70 7.82 -22.07
CA TRP A 20 -4.85 7.32 -20.69
C TRP A 20 -5.26 5.85 -20.71
N ASN A 21 -4.35 4.98 -21.13
CA ASN A 21 -4.54 3.53 -21.18
C ASN A 21 -3.18 2.80 -21.14
N SER A 22 -3.23 1.47 -20.97
CA SER A 22 -2.04 0.63 -20.77
C SER A 22 -1.02 0.66 -21.91
N MET A 23 -1.39 1.09 -23.13
CA MET A 23 -0.45 1.21 -24.25
C MET A 23 0.58 2.32 -24.00
N TYR A 24 0.17 3.41 -23.35
CA TYR A 24 0.98 4.61 -23.18
C TYR A 24 1.48 4.82 -21.74
N LEU A 25 1.10 3.92 -20.82
CA LEU A 25 1.43 4.01 -19.40
C LEU A 25 2.35 2.86 -18.95
N PRO A 26 3.12 3.05 -17.86
CA PRO A 26 3.71 1.92 -17.15
C PRO A 26 2.60 0.99 -16.62
N GLU A 27 2.98 -0.21 -16.20
CA GLU A 27 2.08 -1.14 -15.51
C GLU A 27 1.54 -0.45 -14.25
N ILE A 28 0.23 -0.27 -14.26
CA ILE A 28 -0.58 0.22 -13.15
C ILE A 28 -1.82 -0.65 -13.16
N ASN A 29 -2.01 -1.42 -12.09
CA ASN A 29 -3.11 -2.36 -12.03
C ASN A 29 -4.47 -1.66 -11.93
N ASN A 30 -5.56 -2.43 -12.01
CA ASN A 30 -6.93 -1.92 -11.97
C ASN A 30 -7.34 -1.25 -10.64
N LYS A 31 -6.51 -1.36 -9.59
CA LYS A 31 -6.66 -0.67 -8.31
C LYS A 31 -5.84 0.63 -8.25
N GLY A 32 -5.17 0.99 -9.34
CA GLY A 32 -4.32 2.17 -9.47
C GLY A 32 -2.92 2.00 -8.90
N MET A 33 -2.51 0.81 -8.46
CA MET A 33 -1.21 0.62 -7.82
C MET A 33 -0.12 0.36 -8.86
N CYS A 34 1.01 1.05 -8.71
CA CYS A 34 2.28 0.77 -9.38
C CYS A 34 3.24 0.18 -8.32
N LEU A 35 3.68 -1.05 -8.54
CA LEU A 35 4.52 -1.80 -7.59
C LEU A 35 5.97 -1.97 -8.07
N ASP A 36 6.17 -1.95 -9.37
CA ASP A 36 7.45 -2.21 -10.03
C ASP A 36 8.14 -0.89 -10.45
N TYR A 37 9.13 -0.96 -11.34
CA TYR A 37 9.92 0.18 -11.84
C TYR A 37 10.73 0.92 -10.77
N ALA A 38 11.06 0.24 -9.66
CA ALA A 38 11.68 0.84 -8.48
C ALA A 38 10.91 2.05 -7.92
N VAL A 39 9.62 2.21 -8.26
CA VAL A 39 8.85 3.43 -7.96
C VAL A 39 8.79 3.73 -6.47
N THR A 40 8.79 2.68 -5.65
CA THR A 40 8.73 2.78 -4.19
C THR A 40 10.02 3.34 -3.58
N HIS A 41 11.05 3.57 -4.39
CA HIS A 41 12.33 4.13 -4.01
C HIS A 41 12.69 5.43 -4.73
N GLU A 42 11.78 6.02 -5.48
CA GLU A 42 11.99 7.36 -6.06
C GLU A 42 12.17 8.42 -4.95
N ASP A 43 12.90 9.48 -5.27
CA ASP A 43 13.21 10.57 -4.34
C ASP A 43 11.97 11.14 -3.65
N PHE A 44 10.91 11.46 -4.41
CA PHE A 44 9.67 12.03 -3.87
C PHE A 44 8.96 11.07 -2.90
N VAL A 45 9.10 9.75 -3.09
CA VAL A 45 8.53 8.75 -2.18
C VAL A 45 9.26 8.78 -0.85
N TRP A 46 10.59 8.89 -0.90
CA TRP A 46 11.41 9.00 0.31
C TRP A 46 11.27 10.35 1.01
N GLU A 47 11.11 11.44 0.27
CA GLU A 47 10.77 12.75 0.82
C GLU A 47 9.47 12.66 1.63
N ILE A 48 8.40 12.10 1.06
CA ILE A 48 7.12 11.88 1.76
C ILE A 48 7.30 10.99 3.00
N ARG A 49 8.06 9.90 2.89
CA ARG A 49 8.33 9.00 4.03
C ARG A 49 9.15 9.66 5.14
N SER A 50 9.87 10.72 4.83
CA SER A 50 10.72 11.45 5.78
C SER A 50 10.14 12.80 6.21
N GLU A 51 8.95 13.13 5.72
CA GLU A 51 8.27 14.38 6.04
C GLU A 51 8.00 14.46 7.55
N PRO A 52 8.50 15.52 8.25
CA PRO A 52 8.35 15.65 9.70
C PRO A 52 6.89 15.55 10.18
N GLY A 53 5.93 16.11 9.42
CA GLY A 53 4.51 16.01 9.74
C GLY A 53 4.01 14.57 9.75
N VAL A 54 4.45 13.74 8.80
CA VAL A 54 4.09 12.31 8.73
C VAL A 54 4.75 11.53 9.86
N LEU A 55 6.08 11.68 10.01
CA LEU A 55 6.84 10.94 11.01
C LEU A 55 6.35 11.21 12.43
N SER A 56 6.12 12.49 12.78
CA SER A 56 5.73 12.88 14.14
C SER A 56 4.43 12.20 14.61
N VAL A 57 3.49 11.91 13.71
CA VAL A 57 2.26 11.18 14.03
C VAL A 57 2.58 9.75 14.45
N PHE A 58 3.40 9.04 13.68
CA PHE A 58 3.82 7.67 14.02
C PHE A 58 4.71 7.64 15.26
N GLU A 59 5.63 8.58 15.42
CA GLU A 59 6.49 8.67 16.60
C GLU A 59 5.69 8.86 17.89
N THR A 60 4.66 9.72 17.82
CA THR A 60 3.75 9.97 18.94
C THR A 60 2.92 8.72 19.25
N TRP A 61 2.34 8.10 18.23
CA TRP A 61 1.47 6.95 18.41
C TRP A 61 2.22 5.70 18.88
N LEU A 62 3.40 5.44 18.31
CA LEU A 62 4.28 4.31 18.66
C LEU A 62 5.19 4.59 19.86
N ASN A 63 5.20 5.83 20.36
CA ASN A 63 6.02 6.29 21.48
C ASN A 63 7.52 6.00 21.29
N THR A 64 8.05 6.23 20.08
CA THR A 64 9.47 6.08 19.78
C THR A 64 9.87 6.83 18.50
N GLN A 65 11.11 7.31 18.44
CA GLN A 65 11.69 7.86 17.21
C GLN A 65 12.40 6.80 16.37
N ASP A 66 12.72 5.64 16.94
CA ASP A 66 13.44 4.56 16.25
C ASP A 66 12.47 3.74 15.41
N LEU A 67 12.08 4.33 14.27
CA LEU A 67 11.13 3.78 13.32
C LEU A 67 11.82 3.20 12.09
N ILE A 68 11.17 2.22 11.48
CA ILE A 68 11.42 1.73 10.12
C ILE A 68 10.15 1.84 9.28
N VAL A 69 10.28 2.05 7.98
CA VAL A 69 9.15 2.32 7.06
C VAL A 69 8.98 1.24 6.00
N SER A 70 7.76 0.91 5.57
CA SER A 70 7.51 0.01 4.45
C SER A 70 8.00 0.57 3.11
N PHE A 71 8.43 -0.30 2.18
CA PHE A 71 8.76 0.07 0.80
C PHE A 71 7.56 -0.23 -0.13
N ASP A 72 6.38 0.17 0.32
CA ASP A 72 5.10 -0.13 -0.31
C ASP A 72 4.86 0.72 -1.57
N ALA A 73 3.83 0.34 -2.33
CA ALA A 73 3.47 0.85 -3.64
C ALA A 73 3.16 2.36 -3.67
N VAL A 74 3.04 2.89 -4.89
CA VAL A 74 2.48 4.23 -5.15
C VAL A 74 1.21 4.07 -5.97
N ASN A 75 0.15 4.78 -5.61
CA ASN A 75 -1.09 4.77 -6.37
C ASN A 75 -1.11 5.90 -7.39
N PHE A 76 -1.26 5.57 -8.68
CA PHE A 76 -1.44 6.48 -9.81
C PHE A 76 -2.81 6.26 -10.47
N GLY A 77 -3.88 6.18 -9.67
CA GLY A 77 -5.23 5.93 -10.16
C GLY A 77 -5.73 7.04 -11.10
N LEU A 78 -5.59 6.84 -12.41
CA LEU A 78 -6.08 7.79 -13.42
C LEU A 78 -7.59 7.63 -13.63
N ALA A 79 -8.33 8.72 -13.50
CA ALA A 79 -9.77 8.74 -13.75
C ALA A 79 -10.10 8.47 -15.23
N GLY A 80 -11.20 7.76 -15.47
CA GLY A 80 -11.73 7.54 -16.81
C GLY A 80 -10.97 6.50 -17.67
N ARG A 81 -10.04 5.72 -17.09
CA ARG A 81 -9.42 4.55 -17.74
C ARG A 81 -10.51 3.55 -18.16
N LYS A 82 -10.54 3.14 -19.43
CA LYS A 82 -11.52 2.19 -19.99
C LYS A 82 -10.93 0.84 -20.41
N ASP A 83 -9.62 0.74 -20.40
CA ASP A 83 -8.86 -0.43 -20.86
C ASP A 83 -8.70 -1.53 -19.79
N LEU A 84 -8.94 -1.19 -18.52
CA LEU A 84 -8.82 -2.13 -17.40
C LEU A 84 -10.17 -2.72 -17.01
N PRO A 85 -10.18 -3.95 -16.46
CA PRO A 85 -11.36 -4.50 -15.81
C PRO A 85 -11.88 -3.58 -14.70
N PRO A 86 -13.21 -3.47 -14.50
CA PRO A 86 -13.78 -2.68 -13.41
C PRO A 86 -13.20 -3.07 -12.04
N ASN A 87 -12.81 -2.08 -11.24
CA ASN A 87 -12.43 -2.28 -9.84
C ASN A 87 -13.70 -2.44 -9.01
N LYS A 88 -14.00 -3.66 -8.59
CA LYS A 88 -15.17 -4.02 -7.77
C LYS A 88 -14.76 -4.15 -6.30
N PRO A 89 -15.69 -4.02 -5.33
CA PRO A 89 -15.37 -4.22 -3.91
C PRO A 89 -14.61 -5.52 -3.65
N TRP A 90 -13.55 -5.43 -2.85
CA TRP A 90 -12.63 -6.53 -2.54
C TRP A 90 -12.21 -6.46 -1.06
N PRO A 91 -13.18 -6.59 -0.14
CA PRO A 91 -12.96 -6.36 1.28
C PRO A 91 -11.95 -7.35 1.85
N HIS A 92 -10.93 -6.83 2.52
CA HIS A 92 -9.88 -7.63 3.14
C HIS A 92 -9.31 -6.93 4.37
N GLN A 93 -8.60 -7.69 5.19
CA GLN A 93 -7.67 -7.15 6.19
C GLN A 93 -6.27 -7.64 5.84
N ASP A 94 -5.24 -6.88 6.22
CA ASP A 94 -3.85 -7.31 6.03
C ASP A 94 -3.15 -7.64 7.35
N GLN A 95 -3.81 -8.48 8.12
CA GLN A 95 -3.22 -9.13 9.28
C GLN A 95 -3.65 -10.59 9.33
N ASP A 96 -2.74 -11.46 9.74
CA ASP A 96 -3.00 -12.88 9.92
C ASP A 96 -4.19 -13.09 10.88
N PRO A 97 -5.27 -13.76 10.43
CA PRO A 97 -6.49 -13.95 11.21
C PRO A 97 -6.27 -14.81 12.46
N THR A 98 -5.13 -15.50 12.57
CA THR A 98 -4.72 -16.28 13.75
C THR A 98 -3.92 -15.45 14.76
N LYS A 99 -3.50 -14.22 14.40
CA LYS A 99 -2.71 -13.32 15.24
C LYS A 99 -3.60 -12.20 15.76
N ASN A 100 -4.11 -12.37 16.97
CA ASN A 100 -4.97 -11.38 17.62
C ASN A 100 -4.19 -10.13 18.06
N GLY A 101 -4.94 -9.07 18.37
CA GLY A 101 -4.38 -7.80 18.85
C GLY A 101 -3.80 -6.92 17.74
N PHE A 102 -3.49 -5.68 18.09
CA PHE A 102 -2.84 -4.73 17.18
C PHE A 102 -1.42 -5.20 16.82
N ARG A 103 -1.02 -5.05 15.54
CA ARG A 103 0.34 -5.35 15.08
C ARG A 103 0.92 -4.31 14.12
N CYS A 104 0.09 -3.69 13.28
CA CYS A 104 0.55 -2.66 12.34
C CYS A 104 -0.51 -1.57 12.19
N LEU A 105 -0.05 -0.32 12.19
CA LEU A 105 -0.84 0.82 11.77
C LEU A 105 -0.51 1.05 10.31
N GLN A 106 -1.46 0.72 9.44
CA GLN A 106 -1.34 1.01 8.03
C GLN A 106 -1.52 2.49 7.78
N GLY A 107 -0.95 2.97 6.68
CA GLY A 107 -1.11 4.36 6.31
C GLY A 107 -0.79 4.68 4.86
N LEU A 108 -1.30 5.82 4.44
CA LEU A 108 -0.95 6.45 3.17
C LEU A 108 -1.02 7.97 3.29
N VAL A 109 -0.19 8.66 2.52
CA VAL A 109 -0.27 10.11 2.33
C VAL A 109 -1.01 10.40 1.05
N ASN A 110 -2.12 11.13 1.16
CA ASN A 110 -2.95 11.54 0.04
C ASN A 110 -2.37 12.80 -0.64
N LEU A 111 -2.28 12.83 -1.97
CA LEU A 111 -1.57 13.90 -2.70
C LEU A 111 -2.46 14.66 -3.70
N LEU A 112 -3.68 14.21 -3.92
CA LEU A 112 -4.70 14.89 -4.75
C LEU A 112 -6.03 14.93 -4.00
N PRO A 113 -6.94 15.86 -4.30
CA PRO A 113 -8.28 15.86 -3.71
C PRO A 113 -8.93 14.49 -3.84
N ASN A 114 -9.54 14.00 -2.75
CA ASN A 114 -10.21 12.71 -2.72
C ASN A 114 -11.55 12.82 -2.00
N GLY A 115 -12.59 13.12 -2.77
CA GLY A 115 -13.97 13.23 -2.32
C GLY A 115 -14.71 11.89 -2.21
N PRO A 116 -16.04 11.95 -2.05
CA PRO A 116 -16.88 10.76 -1.84
C PRO A 116 -16.95 9.84 -3.07
N ASP A 117 -16.82 10.40 -4.28
CA ASP A 117 -16.95 9.66 -5.54
C ASP A 117 -15.60 9.45 -6.26
N ASP A 118 -14.50 9.97 -5.71
CA ASP A 118 -13.18 9.98 -6.37
C ASP A 118 -12.41 8.65 -6.19
N GLY A 119 -13.12 7.58 -5.80
CA GLY A 119 -12.51 6.31 -5.43
C GLY A 119 -11.55 6.46 -4.24
N GLY A 120 -10.71 5.46 -3.98
CA GLY A 120 -9.80 5.47 -2.83
C GLY A 120 -10.31 4.62 -1.67
N LEU A 121 -9.80 4.90 -0.46
CA LEU A 121 -9.91 4.01 0.70
C LEU A 121 -11.34 3.96 1.25
N ILE A 122 -11.86 2.74 1.41
CA ILE A 122 -13.12 2.45 2.10
C ILE A 122 -12.80 1.50 3.24
N VAL A 123 -13.25 1.83 4.45
CA VAL A 123 -12.99 1.06 5.67
C VAL A 123 -14.29 0.62 6.34
N CYS A 124 -14.28 -0.54 6.99
CA CYS A 124 -15.36 -0.97 7.86
C CYS A 124 -15.09 -0.44 9.27
N GLU A 125 -15.72 0.69 9.61
CA GLU A 125 -15.49 1.39 10.87
C GLU A 125 -15.79 0.50 12.09
N GLY A 126 -14.89 0.53 13.08
CA GLY A 126 -15.01 -0.24 14.32
C GLY A 126 -14.75 -1.75 14.19
N ALA A 127 -14.75 -2.32 12.98
CA ALA A 127 -14.67 -3.76 12.79
C ALA A 127 -13.34 -4.40 13.25
N HIS A 128 -12.24 -3.62 13.34
CA HIS A 128 -10.98 -4.10 13.93
C HIS A 128 -11.12 -4.50 15.41
N LEU A 129 -12.08 -3.90 16.14
CA LEU A 129 -12.40 -4.27 17.53
C LEU A 129 -13.09 -5.64 17.61
N LEU A 130 -13.69 -6.09 16.51
CA LEU A 130 -14.40 -7.36 16.41
C LEU A 130 -13.54 -8.47 15.79
N SER A 131 -12.34 -8.15 15.29
CA SER A 131 -11.51 -9.06 14.48
C SER A 131 -11.33 -10.44 15.10
N GLU A 132 -10.94 -10.54 16.38
CA GLU A 132 -10.76 -11.83 17.05
C GLU A 132 -12.07 -12.64 17.15
N ARG A 133 -13.19 -11.97 17.46
CA ARG A 133 -14.50 -12.63 17.55
C ARG A 133 -14.97 -13.07 16.17
N PHE A 134 -14.82 -12.21 15.16
CA PHE A 134 -15.10 -12.52 13.76
C PHE A 134 -14.36 -13.79 13.33
N HIS A 135 -13.03 -13.82 13.49
CA HIS A 135 -12.20 -14.97 13.10
C HIS A 135 -12.42 -16.21 13.97
N LYS A 136 -13.17 -16.11 15.06
CA LYS A 136 -13.63 -17.25 15.85
C LYS A 136 -14.98 -17.79 15.38
N GLU A 137 -15.93 -16.90 15.13
CA GLU A 137 -17.31 -17.25 14.78
C GLU A 137 -17.49 -17.57 13.30
N MET A 138 -16.68 -16.97 12.43
CA MET A 138 -16.73 -17.12 10.98
C MET A 138 -15.65 -18.07 10.44
N LYS A 139 -15.05 -18.91 11.29
CA LYS A 139 -14.03 -19.91 10.87
C LYS A 139 -14.47 -20.86 9.77
N TRP A 140 -15.78 -21.02 9.60
CA TRP A 140 -16.40 -21.89 8.61
C TRP A 140 -16.59 -21.21 7.26
N GLU A 141 -16.37 -19.89 7.14
CA GLU A 141 -16.65 -19.19 5.89
C GLU A 141 -15.71 -19.65 4.78
N THR A 142 -16.29 -19.78 3.59
CA THR A 142 -15.63 -20.30 2.40
C THR A 142 -16.03 -19.46 1.20
N GLU A 143 -15.13 -19.36 0.22
CA GLU A 143 -15.43 -18.77 -1.08
C GLU A 143 -15.68 -19.92 -2.07
N GLU A 144 -16.90 -20.01 -2.60
CA GLU A 144 -17.31 -21.08 -3.52
C GLU A 144 -17.04 -22.50 -2.99
N GLY A 145 -17.22 -22.70 -1.67
CA GLY A 145 -17.00 -23.99 -1.00
C GLY A 145 -15.53 -24.36 -0.82
N LYS A 146 -14.60 -23.42 -1.07
CA LYS A 146 -13.16 -23.57 -0.82
C LYS A 146 -12.71 -22.61 0.27
N ASN A 147 -11.56 -22.90 0.87
CA ASN A 147 -10.90 -21.96 1.78
C ASN A 147 -10.70 -20.63 1.05
N ILE A 148 -10.91 -19.53 1.77
CA ILE A 148 -10.67 -18.18 1.24
C ILE A 148 -9.23 -18.10 0.71
N PRO A 149 -9.03 -17.75 -0.56
CA PRO A 149 -7.70 -17.66 -1.14
C PRO A 149 -6.87 -16.58 -0.43
N ALA A 150 -5.69 -16.90 0.09
CA ALA A 150 -4.76 -15.93 0.63
C ALA A 150 -3.42 -16.06 -0.08
N TRP A 151 -2.87 -14.94 -0.58
CA TRP A 151 -1.55 -14.95 -1.24
C TRP A 151 -0.40 -14.98 -0.23
N ASN A 152 -0.65 -14.58 1.03
CA ASN A 152 0.25 -14.73 2.15
C ASN A 152 -0.55 -14.82 3.47
N PRO A 153 0.06 -15.28 4.59
CA PRO A 153 -0.65 -15.46 5.85
C PRO A 153 -1.23 -14.17 6.45
N GLU A 154 -0.67 -13.01 6.13
CA GLU A 154 -1.10 -11.70 6.61
C GLU A 154 -2.24 -11.11 5.78
N TRP A 155 -2.98 -11.91 5.00
CA TRP A 155 -4.13 -11.44 4.22
C TRP A 155 -5.35 -12.30 4.50
N TYR A 156 -6.51 -11.66 4.67
CA TYR A 156 -7.79 -12.35 4.79
C TYR A 156 -8.89 -11.58 4.04
N GLY A 157 -9.59 -12.26 3.15
CA GLY A 157 -10.69 -11.72 2.36
C GLY A 157 -12.03 -11.99 3.02
N PHE A 158 -12.89 -10.98 3.07
CA PHE A 158 -14.22 -11.12 3.64
C PHE A 158 -15.21 -11.60 2.58
N THR A 159 -15.84 -12.74 2.84
CA THR A 159 -16.93 -13.25 2.01
C THR A 159 -18.19 -12.40 2.17
N GLN A 160 -19.22 -12.68 1.36
CA GLN A 160 -20.53 -12.03 1.51
C GLN A 160 -21.15 -12.30 2.89
N GLU A 161 -20.97 -13.50 3.45
CA GLU A 161 -21.45 -13.84 4.79
C GLU A 161 -20.66 -13.10 5.87
N GLY A 162 -19.34 -13.00 5.72
CA GLY A 162 -18.50 -12.20 6.60
C GLY A 162 -18.92 -10.72 6.63
N MET A 163 -19.20 -10.13 5.47
CA MET A 163 -19.71 -8.75 5.39
C MET A 163 -21.07 -8.58 6.06
N LYS A 164 -22.01 -9.52 5.89
CA LYS A 164 -23.32 -9.50 6.58
C LYS A 164 -23.17 -9.63 8.09
N TRP A 165 -22.23 -10.44 8.56
CA TRP A 165 -21.93 -10.54 9.99
C TRP A 165 -21.47 -9.19 10.54
N LEU A 166 -20.56 -8.50 9.85
CA LEU A 166 -20.08 -7.18 10.25
C LEU A 166 -21.21 -6.15 10.29
N GLU A 167 -22.09 -6.15 9.29
CA GLU A 167 -23.28 -5.29 9.24
C GLU A 167 -24.23 -5.56 10.42
N LYS A 168 -24.48 -6.84 10.74
CA LYS A 168 -25.32 -7.25 11.87
C LYS A 168 -24.75 -6.80 13.21
N GLU A 169 -23.43 -6.76 13.34
CA GLU A 169 -22.74 -6.24 14.52
C GLU A 169 -22.62 -4.71 14.53
N GLY A 170 -23.28 -4.03 13.58
CA GLY A 170 -23.40 -2.57 13.54
C GLY A 170 -22.21 -1.85 12.89
N CYS A 171 -21.32 -2.57 12.19
CA CYS A 171 -20.22 -1.95 11.48
C CYS A 171 -20.70 -1.33 10.16
N THR A 172 -20.09 -0.21 9.78
CA THR A 172 -20.45 0.53 8.56
C THR A 172 -19.23 0.67 7.65
N TRP A 173 -19.46 0.59 6.33
CA TRP A 173 -18.42 0.82 5.34
C TRP A 173 -18.39 2.31 4.97
N THR A 174 -17.31 2.99 5.33
CA THR A 174 -17.15 4.43 5.10
C THR A 174 -16.08 4.70 4.07
N LYS A 175 -16.44 5.51 3.08
CA LYS A 175 -15.48 6.14 2.17
C LYS A 175 -14.72 7.24 2.91
N VAL A 176 -13.41 7.07 3.03
CA VAL A 176 -12.54 8.09 3.64
C VAL A 176 -12.25 9.18 2.61
N CYS A 177 -12.68 10.41 2.90
CA CYS A 177 -12.36 11.58 2.09
C CYS A 177 -11.10 12.27 2.66
N ALA A 178 -10.31 12.88 1.79
CA ALA A 178 -9.04 13.49 2.16
C ALA A 178 -8.68 14.66 1.23
N GLU A 179 -8.01 15.66 1.78
CA GLU A 179 -7.37 16.74 1.05
C GLU A 179 -5.91 16.40 0.72
N PRO A 180 -5.27 17.08 -0.25
CA PRO A 180 -3.85 16.92 -0.50
C PRO A 180 -3.01 17.21 0.76
N GLY A 181 -2.15 16.27 1.13
CA GLY A 181 -1.28 16.33 2.31
C GLY A 181 -1.80 15.53 3.51
N ASP A 182 -3.06 15.10 3.51
CA ASP A 182 -3.62 14.33 4.62
C ASP A 182 -2.96 12.95 4.74
N LEU A 183 -2.64 12.57 5.98
CA LEU A 183 -2.19 11.22 6.35
C LEU A 183 -3.41 10.41 6.81
N LEU A 184 -3.73 9.34 6.08
CA LEU A 184 -4.78 8.39 6.44
C LEU A 184 -4.17 7.19 7.15
N LEU A 185 -4.75 6.78 8.29
CA LEU A 185 -4.25 5.70 9.13
C LEU A 185 -5.38 4.74 9.51
N TRP A 186 -5.08 3.43 9.53
CA TRP A 186 -6.01 2.42 10.00
C TRP A 186 -5.27 1.20 10.57
N ASP A 187 -5.92 0.51 11.51
CA ASP A 187 -5.40 -0.73 12.09
C ASP A 187 -5.37 -1.83 11.02
N SER A 188 -4.31 -2.64 10.94
CA SER A 188 -4.16 -3.73 9.96
C SER A 188 -5.26 -4.81 10.02
N ARG A 189 -6.01 -4.87 11.12
CA ARG A 189 -7.20 -5.74 11.27
C ARG A 189 -8.48 -5.12 10.69
N THR A 190 -8.46 -3.85 10.30
CA THR A 190 -9.64 -3.16 9.79
C THR A 190 -9.98 -3.71 8.40
N PRO A 191 -11.18 -4.28 8.18
CA PRO A 191 -11.64 -4.63 6.85
C PRO A 191 -11.67 -3.38 5.99
N HIS A 192 -11.03 -3.41 4.83
CA HIS A 192 -10.93 -2.27 3.93
C HIS A 192 -10.76 -2.72 2.48
N TYR A 193 -10.90 -1.78 1.56
CA TYR A 193 -10.58 -1.94 0.15
C TYR A 193 -10.47 -0.56 -0.51
N ASN A 194 -10.14 -0.53 -1.80
CA ASN A 194 -10.24 0.69 -2.58
C ASN A 194 -11.09 0.50 -3.84
N LEU A 195 -11.70 1.60 -4.30
CA LEU A 195 -12.36 1.67 -5.60
C LEU A 195 -11.70 2.69 -6.51
N SER A 196 -11.95 2.57 -7.81
CA SER A 196 -11.56 3.58 -8.80
C SER A 196 -12.53 4.75 -8.76
N SER A 197 -12.06 5.93 -9.16
CA SER A 197 -12.89 7.14 -9.28
C SER A 197 -14.03 6.94 -10.27
N THR A 198 -15.22 7.39 -9.90
CA THR A 198 -16.38 7.51 -10.80
C THR A 198 -16.53 8.93 -11.36
N THR A 199 -15.67 9.86 -10.93
CA THR A 199 -15.56 11.23 -11.42
C THR A 199 -14.36 11.39 -12.36
N ASP A 200 -14.04 12.63 -12.75
CA ASP A 200 -12.83 12.96 -13.50
C ASP A 200 -11.59 13.23 -12.61
N GLN A 201 -11.73 13.09 -11.28
CA GLN A 201 -10.64 13.29 -10.31
C GLN A 201 -9.76 12.04 -10.23
N SER A 202 -8.49 12.16 -10.61
CA SER A 202 -7.48 11.12 -10.44
C SER A 202 -7.03 11.03 -8.98
N ARG A 203 -6.56 9.85 -8.58
CA ARG A 203 -6.00 9.54 -7.28
C ARG A 203 -4.48 9.44 -7.35
N PHE A 204 -3.80 10.11 -6.43
CA PHE A 204 -2.36 9.98 -6.23
C PHE A 204 -2.08 9.88 -4.74
N CYS A 205 -1.45 8.77 -4.32
CA CYS A 205 -1.05 8.61 -2.93
C CYS A 205 0.18 7.71 -2.81
N VAL A 206 0.92 7.86 -1.72
CA VAL A 206 2.05 7.00 -1.38
C VAL A 206 1.68 6.21 -0.14
N TYR A 207 1.79 4.89 -0.20
CA TYR A 207 1.57 4.03 0.96
C TYR A 207 2.78 4.12 1.90
N THR A 208 2.52 4.44 3.16
CA THR A 208 3.54 4.72 4.18
C THR A 208 3.11 4.12 5.51
N CYS A 209 3.69 2.98 5.86
CA CYS A 209 3.46 2.32 7.14
C CYS A 209 4.77 2.30 7.93
N TYR A 210 4.70 2.50 9.24
CA TYR A 210 5.86 2.54 10.11
C TYR A 210 5.68 1.60 11.29
N MET A 211 6.80 1.12 11.81
CA MET A 211 6.84 0.35 13.05
C MET A 211 8.11 0.69 13.84
N PRO A 212 8.12 0.47 15.16
CA PRO A 212 9.35 0.49 15.95
C PRO A 212 10.33 -0.54 15.40
N VAL A 213 11.61 -0.18 15.32
CA VAL A 213 12.64 -1.14 14.91
C VAL A 213 12.72 -2.37 15.83
N THR A 214 12.30 -2.23 17.09
CA THR A 214 12.24 -3.33 18.07
C THR A 214 11.28 -4.44 17.70
N GLU A 215 10.34 -4.18 16.78
CA GLU A 215 9.39 -5.15 16.25
C GLU A 215 9.93 -5.91 15.02
N ALA A 216 11.15 -5.61 14.57
CA ALA A 216 11.82 -6.30 13.47
C ALA A 216 12.92 -7.24 14.01
N SER A 217 12.94 -8.48 13.51
CA SER A 217 14.06 -9.39 13.77
C SER A 217 15.30 -9.03 12.95
N GLU A 218 16.47 -9.53 13.35
CA GLU A 218 17.71 -9.35 12.58
C GLU A 218 17.56 -9.91 11.15
N GLU A 219 16.92 -11.06 10.97
CA GLU A 219 16.65 -11.63 9.64
C GLU A 219 15.76 -10.71 8.79
N GLU A 220 14.74 -10.13 9.39
CA GLU A 220 13.85 -9.17 8.73
C GLU A 220 14.59 -7.88 8.32
N LEU A 221 15.48 -7.36 9.18
CA LEU A 221 16.34 -6.22 8.85
C LEU A 221 17.33 -6.53 7.72
N GLN A 222 17.94 -7.73 7.72
CA GLN A 222 18.81 -8.17 6.62
C GLN A 222 18.02 -8.30 5.30
N ARG A 223 16.81 -8.86 5.34
CA ARG A 223 15.94 -8.92 4.15
C ARG A 223 15.56 -7.52 3.66
N LYS A 224 15.27 -6.61 4.58
CA LYS A 224 14.98 -5.21 4.27
C LYS A 224 16.17 -4.49 3.64
N LYS A 225 17.40 -4.77 4.07
CA LYS A 225 18.63 -4.30 3.42
C LYS A 225 18.70 -4.76 1.98
N VAL A 226 18.48 -6.05 1.71
CA VAL A 226 18.44 -6.58 0.34
C VAL A 226 17.35 -5.90 -0.50
N ALA A 227 16.17 -5.65 0.08
CA ALA A 227 15.10 -4.93 -0.59
C ALA A 227 15.47 -3.49 -0.95
N PHE A 228 16.13 -2.77 -0.04
CA PHE A 228 16.58 -1.41 -0.28
C PHE A 228 17.71 -1.35 -1.32
N GLU A 229 18.79 -2.12 -1.14
CA GLU A 229 19.95 -2.10 -2.04
C GLU A 229 19.64 -2.64 -3.44
N GLY A 230 18.63 -3.53 -3.55
CA GLY A 230 18.16 -4.08 -4.81
C GLY A 230 16.94 -3.36 -5.42
N TRP A 231 16.49 -2.25 -4.83
CA TRP A 231 15.35 -1.45 -5.30
C TRP A 231 14.03 -2.24 -5.44
N PHE A 232 13.80 -3.18 -4.52
CA PHE A 232 12.57 -3.96 -4.45
C PHE A 232 11.56 -3.29 -3.54
N GLY A 233 10.28 -3.36 -3.92
CA GLY A 233 9.19 -3.02 -3.02
C GLY A 233 9.01 -4.03 -1.88
N THR A 234 8.19 -3.67 -0.91
CA THR A 234 7.65 -4.59 0.11
C THR A 234 6.13 -4.45 0.13
N THR A 235 5.45 -5.22 0.97
CA THR A 235 4.07 -4.89 1.37
C THR A 235 4.06 -3.77 2.41
N HIS A 236 2.89 -3.47 2.96
CA HIS A 236 2.68 -2.52 4.06
C HIS A 236 3.48 -2.86 5.33
N TRP A 237 3.96 -4.09 5.49
CA TRP A 237 4.75 -4.50 6.66
C TRP A 237 6.16 -3.88 6.66
N PRO A 238 6.48 -2.95 7.59
CA PRO A 238 7.73 -2.20 7.52
C PRO A 238 9.00 -3.03 7.76
N ASN A 239 8.87 -4.16 8.47
CA ASN A 239 9.92 -5.17 8.68
C ASN A 239 10.11 -6.12 7.48
N CYS A 240 9.54 -5.83 6.31
CA CYS A 240 9.76 -6.63 5.10
C CYS A 240 9.35 -8.11 5.28
N LYS A 241 8.22 -8.38 5.97
CA LYS A 241 7.66 -9.74 6.08
C LYS A 241 7.47 -10.40 4.73
N VAL A 242 7.01 -9.61 3.76
CA VAL A 242 6.91 -10.01 2.37
C VAL A 242 7.70 -9.02 1.52
N MET A 243 8.71 -9.54 0.84
CA MET A 243 9.48 -8.81 -0.15
C MET A 243 8.77 -8.89 -1.49
N GLY A 244 8.57 -7.72 -2.11
CA GLY A 244 7.97 -7.62 -3.44
C GLY A 244 8.97 -7.98 -4.54
N ARG A 245 8.50 -7.83 -5.77
CA ARG A 245 9.34 -7.89 -6.96
C ARG A 245 9.67 -6.48 -7.45
N ASN A 246 10.60 -6.40 -8.39
CA ASN A 246 10.80 -5.23 -9.25
C ASN A 246 11.02 -5.73 -10.69
N LYS A 247 9.97 -6.37 -11.21
CA LYS A 247 9.94 -7.08 -12.48
C LYS A 247 8.58 -6.84 -13.13
N ALA A 248 8.41 -5.64 -13.67
CA ALA A 248 7.23 -5.28 -14.41
C ALA A 248 7.02 -6.22 -15.61
N THR A 249 5.75 -6.48 -15.94
CA THR A 249 5.36 -7.26 -17.09
C THR A 249 4.38 -6.50 -17.96
N ARG A 250 4.51 -6.64 -19.27
CA ARG A 250 3.61 -6.09 -20.30
C ARG A 250 3.18 -7.23 -21.21
N ASP A 251 1.87 -7.42 -21.34
CA ASP A 251 1.28 -8.53 -22.13
C ASP A 251 1.82 -9.92 -21.74
N GLY A 252 2.06 -10.12 -20.44
CA GLY A 252 2.59 -11.38 -19.89
C GLY A 252 4.09 -11.64 -20.12
N GLN A 253 4.81 -10.71 -20.74
CA GLN A 253 6.27 -10.76 -20.93
C GLN A 253 6.97 -9.72 -20.04
N PRO A 254 8.27 -9.87 -19.74
CA PRO A 254 9.03 -8.82 -19.07
C PRO A 254 8.90 -7.49 -19.81
N ASP A 255 8.53 -6.42 -19.09
CA ASP A 255 8.37 -5.10 -19.70
C ASP A 255 9.76 -4.57 -20.13
N PRO A 256 10.00 -4.28 -21.43
CA PRO A 256 11.28 -3.73 -21.88
C PRO A 256 11.58 -2.34 -21.30
N HIS A 257 10.57 -1.67 -20.73
CA HIS A 257 10.71 -0.38 -20.05
C HIS A 257 10.87 -0.50 -18.52
N ASN A 258 11.05 -1.72 -17.99
CA ASN A 258 11.27 -1.93 -16.56
C ASN A 258 12.50 -1.16 -16.07
N ARG A 259 12.33 -0.37 -15.00
CA ARG A 259 13.44 0.33 -14.34
C ARG A 259 13.95 -0.53 -13.17
N THR A 260 15.23 -0.87 -13.19
CA THR A 260 15.88 -1.66 -12.13
C THR A 260 16.37 -0.82 -10.96
N GLU A 261 16.37 0.50 -11.10
CA GLU A 261 16.69 1.50 -10.08
C GLU A 261 15.80 2.74 -10.28
N PRO A 262 15.56 3.56 -9.25
CA PRO A 262 14.75 4.77 -9.38
C PRO A 262 15.44 5.77 -10.32
N VAL A 263 14.64 6.54 -11.06
CA VAL A 263 15.15 7.61 -11.94
C VAL A 263 15.86 8.67 -11.13
N LYS A 264 15.29 9.02 -9.97
CA LYS A 264 15.91 9.91 -9.00
C LYS A 264 16.11 9.15 -7.70
N LYS A 265 17.37 8.84 -7.41
CA LYS A 265 17.75 8.14 -6.19
C LYS A 265 17.47 9.00 -4.95
N PRO A 266 17.08 8.38 -3.82
CA PRO A 266 16.77 9.12 -2.61
C PRO A 266 18.02 9.76 -2.00
N GLN A 267 17.83 10.93 -1.40
CA GLN A 267 18.87 11.58 -0.60
C GLN A 267 18.88 11.00 0.82
N LEU A 268 19.95 10.29 1.17
CA LEU A 268 20.05 9.58 2.44
C LEU A 268 20.59 10.49 3.55
N SER A 269 19.70 11.32 4.10
CA SER A 269 19.95 11.93 5.41
C SER A 269 20.06 10.85 6.49
N GLU A 270 20.63 11.17 7.66
CA GLU A 270 20.69 10.23 8.78
C GLU A 270 19.29 9.69 9.13
N ARG A 271 18.27 10.57 9.10
CA ARG A 271 16.88 10.19 9.38
C ARG A 271 16.34 9.21 8.35
N VAL A 272 16.51 9.51 7.06
CA VAL A 272 16.08 8.63 5.96
C VAL A 272 16.80 7.28 6.05
N TYR A 273 18.11 7.28 6.33
CA TYR A 273 18.87 6.05 6.44
C TYR A 273 18.42 5.19 7.63
N LYS A 274 18.07 5.78 8.78
CA LYS A 274 17.43 5.06 9.90
C LYS A 274 16.12 4.39 9.49
N LEU A 275 15.27 5.06 8.71
CA LEU A 275 13.99 4.47 8.26
C LEU A 275 14.17 3.22 7.39
N THR A 276 15.33 3.04 6.76
CA THR A 276 15.66 1.81 6.00
C THR A 276 15.81 0.58 6.89
N GLY A 277 16.04 0.74 8.20
CA GLY A 277 16.37 -0.35 9.12
C GLY A 277 17.82 -0.80 9.09
N ILE A 278 18.60 -0.45 8.05
CA ILE A 278 19.98 -0.89 7.86
C ILE A 278 20.90 -0.46 9.02
N PRO A 279 20.81 0.76 9.57
CA PRO A 279 21.67 1.17 10.70
C PRO A 279 21.51 0.36 11.98
N TYR A 280 20.41 -0.40 12.12
CA TYR A 280 20.11 -1.19 13.30
C TYR A 280 20.55 -2.65 13.19
N ILE A 281 21.07 -3.05 12.03
CA ILE A 281 21.68 -4.36 11.81
C ILE A 281 22.90 -4.51 12.72
N LYS A 282 22.94 -5.60 13.49
CA LYS A 282 24.10 -5.89 14.33
C LYS A 282 25.29 -6.24 13.44
N ALA A 283 26.47 -5.71 13.79
CA ALA A 283 27.70 -6.16 13.16
C ALA A 283 27.87 -7.67 13.38
N SER A 284 28.20 -8.42 12.33
CA SER A 284 28.56 -9.82 12.46
C SER A 284 29.76 -9.92 13.41
N ALA A 285 29.60 -10.69 14.49
CA ALA A 285 30.67 -11.01 15.42
C ALA A 285 31.73 -11.91 14.78
#